data_AF-A0A9X3G1I0-F1
#
_entry.id   AF-A0A9X3G1I0-F1
#
_cell.length_a   1.000
_cell.length_b   1.000
_cell.length_c   1.000
_cell.angle_alpha   90.00
_cell.angle_beta   90.00
_cell.angle_gamma   90.00
#
_symmetry.space_group_name_H-M   'P 1'
#
loop_
_entity.id
_entity.type
_entity.pdbx_description
1 polymer ?
#
loop_
_entity_poly.entity_id
_entity_poly.type
_entity_poly.pdbx_seq_one_letter_code
_entity_poly.pdbx_strand_id
1 'polypeptide(L)'
;MVRRHVAAALTGLLIASGIGLLAGAFAPDEFWLRAVVFASCTVGPAYGVGWLVFLSGVTGEDPPAHVEETIEHQWLQRSTSAAFLDLLIVAGLGAFALAVTDLKLAASSVLMWLLLFAFADVAVRLTVLRRRAA
;
A
#
# COMPACT_ATOMS: atom_id res chain seq x y z
N MET A 1 28.00 3.96 4.11
CA MET A 1 26.67 3.34 3.94
C MET A 1 25.74 3.55 5.14
N VAL A 2 26.19 3.30 6.39
CA VAL A 2 25.36 3.44 7.61
C VAL A 2 24.67 4.81 7.73
N ARG A 3 25.38 5.92 7.51
CA ARG A 3 24.80 7.28 7.60
C ARG A 3 23.60 7.51 6.67
N ARG A 4 23.60 6.90 5.47
CA ARG A 4 22.50 7.06 4.50
C ARG A 4 21.28 6.22 4.89
N HIS A 5 21.50 5.03 5.47
CA HIS A 5 20.44 4.21 6.02
C HIS A 5 19.78 4.89 7.21
N VAL A 6 20.59 5.50 8.09
CA VAL A 6 20.08 6.32 9.21
C VAL A 6 19.28 7.51 8.69
N ALA A 7 19.77 8.22 7.65
CA ALA A 7 19.02 9.32 7.04
C ALA A 7 17.67 8.85 6.47
N ALA A 8 17.64 7.76 5.71
CA ALA A 8 16.41 7.19 5.17
C ALA A 8 15.41 6.79 6.26
N ALA A 9 15.89 6.12 7.31
CA ALA A 9 15.07 5.74 8.46
C ALA A 9 14.50 6.96 9.18
N LEU A 10 15.32 7.98 9.45
CA LEU A 10 14.89 9.21 10.10
C LEU A 10 13.86 9.97 9.26
N THR A 11 14.06 10.07 7.95
CA THR A 11 13.09 10.72 7.06
C THR A 11 11.76 9.98 7.04
N GLY A 12 11.78 8.65 6.94
CA GLY A 12 10.56 7.85 7.02
C GLY A 12 9.83 8.02 8.36
N LEU A 13 10.57 8.02 9.47
CA LEU A 13 10.01 8.15 10.81
C LEU A 13 9.44 9.56 11.04
N LEU A 14 10.08 10.60 10.50
CA LEU A 14 9.57 11.97 10.54
C LEU A 14 8.27 12.12 9.74
N ILE A 15 8.22 11.60 8.51
CA ILE A 15 7.02 11.65 7.66
C ILE A 15 5.86 10.89 8.33
N ALA A 16 6.11 9.66 8.79
CA ALA A 16 5.09 8.84 9.44
C ALA A 16 4.58 9.47 10.74
N SER A 17 5.48 10.02 11.56
CA SER A 17 5.10 10.74 12.79
C SER A 17 4.28 11.98 12.47
N GLY A 18 4.64 12.74 11.43
CA GLY A 18 3.87 13.88 10.96
C GLY A 18 2.45 13.51 10.56
N ILE A 19 2.28 12.45 9.74
CA ILE A 19 0.96 11.94 9.34
C ILE A 19 0.16 11.46 10.55
N GLY A 20 0.79 10.73 11.48
CA GLY A 20 0.16 10.28 12.71
C GLY A 20 -0.33 11.43 13.59
N LEU A 21 0.52 12.41 13.88
CA LEU A 21 0.15 13.57 14.70
C LEU A 21 -0.96 14.39 14.04
N LEU A 22 -0.92 14.56 12.72
CA LEU A 22 -2.00 15.21 11.96
C LEU A 22 -3.31 14.42 12.09
N ALA A 23 -3.28 13.09 11.97
CA ALA A 23 -4.45 12.24 12.15
C ALA A 23 -5.02 12.31 13.57
N GLY A 24 -4.14 12.35 14.59
CA GLY A 24 -4.52 12.51 16.00
C GLY A 24 -5.24 13.83 16.26
N ALA A 25 -4.83 14.92 15.61
CA ALA A 25 -5.47 16.24 15.76
C ALA A 25 -6.96 16.25 15.35
N PHE A 26 -7.40 15.28 14.52
CA PHE A 26 -8.82 15.13 14.13
C PHE A 26 -9.66 14.31 15.13
N ALA A 27 -9.08 13.76 16.21
CA ALA A 27 -9.81 13.18 17.34
C ALA A 27 -9.04 13.40 18.65
N PRO A 28 -9.26 14.56 19.31
CA PRO A 28 -8.56 14.91 20.54
C PRO A 28 -8.72 13.89 21.67
N ASP A 29 -9.92 13.30 21.80
CA ASP A 29 -10.25 12.32 22.85
C ASP A 29 -9.46 11.01 22.71
N GLU A 30 -9.05 10.66 21.50
CA GLU A 30 -8.30 9.43 21.17
C GLU A 30 -6.95 9.74 20.51
N PHE A 31 -6.42 10.94 20.78
CA PHE A 31 -5.28 11.51 20.05
C PHE A 31 -4.12 10.53 19.89
N TRP A 32 -3.67 9.92 21.01
CA TRP A 32 -2.53 9.03 21.02
C TRP A 32 -2.79 7.72 20.28
N LEU A 33 -3.98 7.14 20.44
CA LEU A 33 -4.35 5.89 19.75
C LEU A 33 -4.36 6.12 18.24
N ARG A 34 -5.04 7.18 17.80
CA ARG A 34 -5.16 7.53 16.38
C ARG A 34 -3.80 7.91 15.79
N ALA A 35 -2.99 8.67 16.49
CA ALA A 35 -1.66 9.04 16.03
C ALA A 35 -0.74 7.82 15.85
N VAL A 36 -0.72 6.90 16.81
CA VAL A 36 0.11 5.69 16.74
C VAL A 36 -0.35 4.76 15.63
N VAL A 37 -1.66 4.56 15.45
CA VAL A 37 -2.21 3.70 14.38
C VAL A 37 -1.82 4.25 13.01
N PHE A 38 -2.08 5.53 12.75
CA PHE A 38 -1.77 6.13 11.45
C PHE A 38 -0.27 6.23 11.18
N ALA A 39 0.55 6.54 12.19
CA ALA A 39 2.01 6.49 12.05
C ALA A 39 2.45 5.06 11.68
N SER A 40 1.99 4.04 12.41
CA SER A 40 2.36 2.64 12.15
C SER A 40 1.97 2.19 10.74
N CYS A 41 0.77 2.53 10.27
CA CYS A 41 0.31 2.19 8.92
C CYS A 41 1.10 2.90 7.81
N THR A 42 1.70 4.06 8.09
CA THR A 42 2.39 4.87 7.09
C THR A 42 3.92 4.75 7.10
N VAL A 43 4.50 4.11 8.13
CA VAL A 43 5.96 3.91 8.26
C VAL A 43 6.58 3.26 7.02
N GLY A 44 5.94 2.22 6.45
CA GLY A 44 6.46 1.50 5.29
C GLY A 44 6.63 2.41 4.05
N PRO A 45 5.54 3.01 3.54
CA PRO A 45 5.61 3.96 2.43
C PRO A 45 6.52 5.16 2.74
N ALA A 46 6.48 5.70 3.96
CA ALA A 46 7.32 6.83 4.37
C ALA A 46 8.81 6.49 4.35
N TYR A 47 9.20 5.30 4.82
CA TYR A 47 10.56 4.80 4.67
C TYR A 47 10.95 4.63 3.21
N GLY A 48 10.03 4.19 2.36
CA GLY A 48 10.24 4.11 0.90
C GLY A 48 10.68 5.45 0.30
N VAL A 49 10.10 6.57 0.76
CA VAL A 49 10.53 7.93 0.34
C VAL A 49 11.96 8.21 0.78
N GLY A 50 12.29 7.95 2.05
CA GLY A 50 13.66 8.11 2.55
C GLY A 50 14.67 7.24 1.79
N TRP A 51 14.29 5.99 1.51
CA TRP A 51 15.11 5.08 0.73
C TRP A 51 15.36 5.60 -0.70
N LEU A 52 14.31 6.11 -1.38
CA LEU A 52 14.44 6.68 -2.71
C LEU A 52 15.38 7.90 -2.74
N VAL A 53 15.32 8.77 -1.72
CA VAL A 53 16.15 9.97 -1.67
C VAL A 53 17.62 9.66 -1.35
N PHE A 54 17.88 8.73 -0.42
CA PHE A 54 19.22 8.54 0.14
C PHE A 54 19.97 7.29 -0.36
N LEU A 55 19.26 6.27 -0.84
CA LEU A 55 19.82 4.94 -1.17
C LEU A 55 19.69 4.53 -2.64
N SER A 56 18.68 5.01 -3.38
CA SER A 56 18.34 4.53 -4.74
C SER A 56 19.50 4.51 -5.75
N GLY A 57 20.44 5.46 -5.67
CA GLY A 57 21.59 5.57 -6.59
C GLY A 57 22.93 5.06 -6.03
N VAL A 58 22.92 4.24 -4.97
CA VAL A 58 24.14 3.90 -4.20
C VAL A 58 24.40 2.40 -4.13
N THR A 59 23.38 1.59 -4.36
CA THR A 59 23.51 0.15 -4.51
C THR A 59 24.31 -0.12 -5.78
N GLY A 60 25.58 -0.51 -5.61
CA GLY A 60 26.62 -0.55 -6.66
C GLY A 60 26.48 -1.67 -7.69
N GLU A 61 25.29 -2.19 -7.90
CA GLU A 61 24.97 -3.01 -9.06
C GLU A 61 24.35 -2.08 -10.10
N ASP A 62 24.92 -2.05 -11.31
CA ASP A 62 24.25 -1.41 -12.44
C ASP A 62 22.86 -2.05 -12.56
N PRO A 63 21.78 -1.26 -12.53
CA PRO A 63 20.44 -1.80 -12.73
C PRO A 63 20.42 -2.60 -14.02
N PRO A 64 19.68 -3.73 -14.08
CA PRO A 64 19.52 -4.45 -15.33
C PRO A 64 19.05 -3.46 -16.40
N ALA A 65 19.64 -3.52 -17.59
CA ALA A 65 19.42 -2.53 -18.65
C ALA A 65 17.92 -2.30 -18.92
N HIS A 66 17.10 -3.35 -18.77
CA HIS A 66 15.64 -3.33 -18.91
C HIS A 66 15.00 -3.97 -17.67
N VAL A 67 14.75 -3.18 -16.62
CA VAL A 67 14.13 -3.62 -15.35
C VAL A 67 12.71 -4.20 -15.59
N GLU A 68 12.05 -3.70 -16.61
CA GLU A 68 10.69 -4.01 -17.02
C GLU A 68 10.59 -5.43 -17.61
N GLU A 69 11.71 -5.96 -18.10
CA GLU A 69 11.82 -7.30 -18.62
C GLU A 69 12.06 -8.35 -17.52
N THR A 70 12.36 -7.92 -16.29
CA THR A 70 12.56 -8.84 -15.16
C THR A 70 11.30 -9.66 -14.85
N ILE A 71 11.49 -10.92 -14.49
CA ILE A 71 10.38 -11.85 -14.21
C ILE A 71 9.54 -11.35 -13.04
N GLU A 72 10.15 -10.70 -12.05
CA GLU A 72 9.49 -10.13 -10.88
C GLU A 72 8.60 -8.96 -11.28
N HIS A 73 9.09 -8.07 -12.14
CA HIS A 73 8.31 -6.96 -12.64
C HIS A 73 7.14 -7.47 -13.49
N GLN A 74 7.37 -8.47 -14.35
CA GLN A 74 6.29 -9.08 -15.13
C GLN A 74 5.23 -9.77 -14.25
N TRP A 75 5.63 -10.47 -13.18
CA TRP A 75 4.68 -11.06 -12.24
C TRP A 75 3.86 -10.00 -11.53
N LEU A 76 4.49 -8.91 -11.08
CA LEU A 76 3.78 -7.82 -10.42
C LEU A 76 2.81 -7.14 -11.40
N GLN A 77 3.28 -6.75 -12.58
CA GLN A 77 2.48 -6.13 -13.64
C GLN A 77 1.26 -6.99 -14.01
N ARG A 78 1.46 -8.30 -14.20
CA ARG A 78 0.37 -9.26 -14.50
C ARG A 78 -0.54 -9.50 -13.30
N SER A 79 -0.03 -9.41 -12.08
CA SER A 79 -0.83 -9.56 -10.86
C SER A 79 -1.77 -8.37 -10.65
N THR A 80 -1.38 -7.17 -11.07
CA THR A 80 -2.16 -5.93 -10.87
C THR A 80 -3.03 -5.55 -12.07
N SER A 81 -2.79 -6.13 -13.26
CA SER A 81 -3.39 -5.65 -14.52
C SER A 81 -4.91 -5.72 -14.61
N ALA A 82 -5.58 -6.61 -13.87
CA ALA A 82 -7.06 -6.68 -13.86
C ALA A 82 -7.72 -6.12 -12.61
N ALA A 83 -6.93 -5.63 -11.63
CA ALA A 83 -7.45 -5.18 -10.34
C ALA A 83 -8.53 -4.08 -10.49
N PHE A 84 -8.43 -3.25 -11.53
CA PHE A 84 -9.46 -2.25 -11.85
C PHE A 84 -10.82 -2.90 -12.16
N LEU A 85 -10.85 -3.89 -13.04
CA LEU A 85 -12.11 -4.56 -13.40
C LEU A 85 -12.66 -5.37 -12.24
N ASP A 86 -11.79 -6.04 -11.48
CA ASP A 86 -12.20 -6.82 -10.32
C ASP A 86 -12.84 -5.93 -9.25
N LEU A 87 -12.23 -4.77 -8.95
CA LEU A 87 -12.82 -3.79 -8.04
C LEU A 87 -14.09 -3.15 -8.58
N LEU A 88 -14.15 -2.86 -9.89
CA LEU A 88 -15.35 -2.32 -10.53
C LEU A 88 -16.53 -3.31 -10.39
N ILE A 89 -16.28 -4.60 -10.61
CA ILE A 89 -17.29 -5.65 -10.49
C ILE A 89 -17.76 -5.76 -9.03
N VAL A 90 -16.83 -5.86 -8.08
CA VAL A 90 -17.17 -5.99 -6.64
C VAL A 90 -17.90 -4.75 -6.13
N ALA A 91 -17.42 -3.56 -6.46
CA ALA A 91 -18.06 -2.30 -6.06
C ALA A 91 -19.44 -2.14 -6.72
N GLY A 92 -19.58 -2.48 -8.00
CA GLY A 92 -20.85 -2.44 -8.73
C GLY A 92 -21.89 -3.40 -8.15
N LEU A 93 -21.49 -4.64 -7.87
CA LEU A 93 -22.35 -5.64 -7.21
C LEU A 93 -22.72 -5.21 -5.79
N GLY A 94 -21.76 -4.67 -5.03
CA GLY A 94 -22.01 -4.12 -3.70
C GLY A 94 -23.00 -2.96 -3.74
N ALA A 95 -22.84 -2.02 -4.67
CA ALA A 95 -23.76 -0.90 -4.85
C ALA A 95 -25.16 -1.38 -5.22
N PHE A 96 -25.28 -2.34 -6.12
CA PHE A 96 -26.56 -2.95 -6.48
C PHE A 96 -27.25 -3.61 -5.27
N ALA A 97 -26.51 -4.41 -4.49
CA ALA A 97 -27.04 -5.06 -3.30
C ALA A 97 -27.53 -4.06 -2.24
N LEU A 98 -26.76 -2.99 -1.99
CA LEU A 98 -27.16 -1.92 -1.07
C LEU A 98 -28.41 -1.18 -1.55
N ALA A 99 -28.54 -0.93 -2.85
CA ALA A 99 -29.72 -0.30 -3.43
C ALA A 99 -30.99 -1.15 -3.30
N VAL A 100 -30.88 -2.48 -3.44
CA VAL A 100 -32.02 -3.41 -3.31
C VAL A 100 -32.43 -3.62 -1.85
N THR A 101 -31.47 -3.65 -0.94
CA THR A 101 -31.70 -4.01 0.48
C THR A 101 -31.93 -2.80 1.39
N ASP A 102 -31.68 -1.58 0.90
CA ASP A 102 -31.68 -0.32 1.66
C ASP A 102 -30.79 -0.36 2.93
N LEU A 103 -29.76 -1.23 2.91
CA LEU A 103 -28.82 -1.37 4.01
C LEU A 103 -27.92 -0.13 4.11
N LYS A 104 -27.84 0.45 5.31
CA LYS A 104 -26.98 1.59 5.62
C LYS A 104 -25.66 1.10 6.21
N LEU A 105 -24.64 1.03 5.38
CA LEU A 105 -23.26 0.75 5.80
C LEU A 105 -22.45 2.04 5.92
N ALA A 106 -21.57 2.10 6.91
CA ALA A 106 -20.60 3.18 7.00
C ALA A 106 -19.65 3.13 5.79
N ALA A 107 -19.45 4.28 5.13
CA ALA A 107 -18.57 4.37 3.95
C ALA A 107 -17.13 3.92 4.26
N SER A 108 -16.63 4.23 5.46
CA SER A 108 -15.33 3.76 5.94
C SER A 108 -15.21 2.25 5.96
N SER A 109 -16.25 1.53 6.41
CA SER A 109 -16.28 0.06 6.41
C SER A 109 -16.24 -0.50 5.00
N VAL A 110 -17.02 0.07 4.07
CA VAL A 110 -17.05 -0.37 2.67
C VAL A 110 -15.69 -0.18 2.00
N LEU A 111 -15.07 0.99 2.17
CA LEU A 111 -13.75 1.29 1.63
C LEU A 111 -12.68 0.36 2.20
N MET A 112 -12.75 0.03 3.50
CA MET A 112 -11.83 -0.90 4.13
C MET A 112 -11.96 -2.32 3.53
N TRP A 113 -13.18 -2.80 3.31
CA TRP A 113 -13.40 -4.09 2.66
C TRP A 113 -12.91 -4.12 1.22
N LEU A 114 -13.13 -3.05 0.44
CA LEU A 114 -12.61 -2.95 -0.92
C LEU A 114 -11.07 -2.95 -0.96
N LEU A 115 -10.41 -2.25 -0.03
CA LEU A 115 -8.96 -2.28 0.12
C LEU A 115 -8.43 -3.68 0.43
N LEU A 116 -9.04 -4.37 1.41
CA LEU A 116 -8.65 -5.74 1.76
C LEU A 116 -8.85 -6.70 0.59
N PHE A 117 -9.96 -6.56 -0.16
CA PHE A 117 -10.22 -7.34 -1.36
C PHE A 117 -9.16 -7.08 -2.44
N ALA A 118 -8.79 -5.82 -2.69
CA ALA A 118 -7.74 -5.46 -3.65
C ALA A 118 -6.39 -6.12 -3.31
N PHE A 119 -5.99 -6.06 -2.04
CA PHE A 119 -4.75 -6.70 -1.58
C PHE A 119 -4.83 -8.22 -1.73
N ALA A 120 -5.97 -8.84 -1.40
CA ALA A 120 -6.17 -10.27 -1.52
C ALA A 120 -6.12 -10.74 -2.99
N ASP A 121 -6.78 -10.05 -3.91
CA ASP A 121 -6.77 -10.38 -5.34
C ASP A 121 -5.34 -10.37 -5.91
N VAL A 122 -4.61 -9.27 -5.69
CA VAL A 122 -3.23 -9.14 -6.17
C VAL A 122 -2.32 -10.19 -5.54
N ALA A 123 -2.45 -10.45 -4.23
CA ALA A 123 -1.64 -11.44 -3.53
C ALA A 123 -1.89 -12.87 -4.05
N VAL A 124 -3.16 -13.26 -4.22
CA VAL A 124 -3.53 -14.56 -4.79
C VAL A 124 -2.99 -14.69 -6.21
N ARG A 125 -3.18 -13.67 -7.06
CA ARG A 125 -2.70 -13.71 -8.44
C ARG A 125 -1.17 -13.78 -8.53
N LEU A 126 -0.48 -13.01 -7.70
CA LEU A 126 0.98 -13.02 -7.61
C LEU A 126 1.50 -14.39 -7.18
N THR A 127 0.90 -15.00 -6.15
CA THR A 127 1.31 -16.34 -5.68
C THR A 127 1.06 -17.42 -6.73
N VAL A 128 -0.06 -17.36 -7.46
CA VAL A 128 -0.34 -18.28 -8.56
C VAL A 128 0.65 -18.12 -9.71
N LEU A 129 0.96 -16.88 -10.12
CA LEU A 129 1.94 -16.62 -11.18
C LEU A 129 3.34 -17.13 -10.80
N ARG A 130 3.78 -16.88 -9.57
CA ARG A 130 5.05 -17.39 -9.05
C ARG A 130 5.12 -18.92 -9.06
N ARG A 131 4.03 -19.60 -8.69
CA ARG A 131 3.96 -21.07 -8.69
C ARG A 131 3.96 -21.68 -10.09
N ARG A 132 3.42 -20.98 -11.09
CA ARG A 132 3.36 -21.46 -12.49
C ARG A 132 4.66 -21.22 -13.26
N ALA A 133 5.49 -20.28 -12.80
CA ALA A 133 6.76 -19.94 -13.40
C ALA A 133 7.96 -20.68 -12.76
N ALA A 134 7.72 -21.42 -11.68
CA ALA A 134 8.66 -22.36 -11.06
C ALA A 134 8.51 -23.74 -11.70
#